data_AF-A0A774LNN7-F1
#
_entry.id   AF-A0A774LNN7-F1
#
_cell.length_a   1.000
_cell.length_b   1.000
_cell.length_c   1.000
_cell.angle_alpha   90.00
_cell.angle_beta   90.00
_cell.angle_gamma   90.00
#
_symmetry.space_group_name_H-M   'P 1'
#
loop_
_entity.id
_entity.type
_entity.pdbx_description
1 polymer ?
#
loop_
_entity_poly.entity_id
_entity_poly.type
_entity_poly.pdbx_seq_one_letter_code
_entity_poly.pdbx_strand_id
1 'polypeptide(L)' 'FGPFYGGYNVIKLDDEYKYALVSGPNREYLWILARTPTIPDKVKADYVRTAQKLGFNVNELLWVKQ' A
#
# COMPACT_ATOMS: atom_id res chain seq x y z
N PHE A 1 0.48 -11.45 18.66
CA PHE A 1 0.42 -11.60 17.20
C PHE A 1 0.80 -13.04 16.88
N GLY A 2 -0.16 -13.90 16.56
CA GLY A 2 0.13 -15.23 16.01
C GLY A 2 0.66 -15.12 14.58
N PRO A 3 1.12 -16.20 13.96
CA PRO A 3 1.66 -16.13 12.60
C PRO A 3 0.53 -15.72 11.62
N PHE A 4 0.79 -14.70 10.82
CA PHE A 4 -0.14 -14.21 9.79
C PHE A 4 0.16 -14.94 8.49
N TYR A 5 -0.80 -15.76 8.03
CA TYR A 5 -0.75 -16.43 6.73
C TYR A 5 -1.91 -15.93 5.87
N GLY A 6 -1.60 -15.44 4.68
CA GLY A 6 -2.59 -14.89 3.75
C GLY A 6 -1.95 -14.51 2.43
N GLY A 7 -2.77 -14.21 1.43
CA GLY A 7 -2.29 -13.71 0.15
C GLY A 7 -1.46 -12.44 0.33
N TYR A 8 -0.37 -12.32 -0.41
CA TYR A 8 0.50 -11.15 -0.45
C TYR A 8 0.71 -10.76 -1.90
N ASN A 9 0.03 -9.71 -2.34
CA ASN A 9 -0.09 -9.38 -3.75
C ASN A 9 0.47 -7.99 -4.00
N VAL A 10 1.53 -7.87 -4.80
CA VAL A 10 2.01 -6.57 -5.29
C VAL A 10 1.09 -6.12 -6.42
N ILE A 11 0.26 -5.11 -6.15
CA ILE A 11 -0.78 -4.63 -7.06
C ILE A 11 -0.41 -3.34 -7.80
N LYS A 12 0.67 -2.66 -7.36
CA LYS A 12 1.35 -1.58 -8.09
C LYS A 12 2.81 -1.52 -7.65
N LEU A 13 3.69 -1.26 -8.60
CA LEU A 13 5.13 -1.12 -8.38
C LEU A 13 5.67 -0.10 -9.39
N ASP A 14 6.61 0.74 -8.96
CA ASP A 14 7.32 1.66 -9.85
C ASP A 14 8.52 0.95 -10.53
N ASP A 15 8.97 1.48 -11.66
CA ASP A 15 10.03 0.87 -12.48
C ASP A 15 11.36 0.72 -11.72
N GLU A 16 11.63 1.59 -10.74
CA GLU A 16 12.84 1.57 -9.93
C GLU A 16 12.69 0.76 -8.62
N TYR A 17 11.55 0.10 -8.39
CA TYR A 17 11.27 -0.69 -7.19
C TYR A 17 11.43 0.10 -5.87
N LYS A 18 11.16 1.41 -5.90
CA LYS A 18 11.21 2.30 -4.73
C LYS A 18 9.91 2.29 -3.94
N TYR A 19 8.77 2.05 -4.58
CA TYR A 19 7.43 2.19 -4.00
C TYR A 19 6.50 1.05 -4.45
N ALA A 20 5.88 0.36 -3.49
CA ALA A 20 4.95 -0.73 -3.77
C ALA A 20 3.59 -0.50 -3.09
N LEU A 21 2.51 -0.86 -3.80
CA LEU A 21 1.18 -1.04 -3.22
C LEU A 21 0.93 -2.54 -3.10
N VAL A 22 0.68 -3.00 -1.88
CA VAL A 22 0.52 -4.42 -1.57
C VAL A 22 -0.85 -4.65 -0.97
N SER A 23 -1.57 -5.67 -1.45
CA SER A 23 -2.83 -6.11 -0.85
C SER A 23 -2.73 -7.49 -0.22
N GLY A 24 -3.53 -7.71 0.82
CA GLY A 24 -3.73 -9.02 1.41
C GLY A 24 -4.66 -9.93 0.59
N PRO A 25 -5.28 -10.94 1.21
CA PRO A 25 -6.21 -11.87 0.56
C PRO A 25 -7.59 -11.25 0.21
N ASN A 26 -7.92 -10.09 0.77
CA ASN A 26 -9.17 -9.38 0.57
C ASN A 26 -8.93 -7.85 0.56
N ARG A 27 -10.00 -7.04 0.55
CA ARG A 27 -9.91 -5.57 0.51
C ARG A 27 -9.75 -4.89 1.89
N GLU A 28 -9.60 -5.66 2.96
CA GLU A 28 -9.40 -5.15 4.33
C GLU A 28 -7.89 -4.97 4.65
N TYR A 29 -7.02 -5.43 3.76
CA TYR A 29 -5.57 -5.43 3.96
C TYR A 29 -4.87 -4.70 2.82
N LEU A 30 -4.24 -3.57 3.13
CA LEU A 30 -3.54 -2.73 2.16
C LEU A 30 -2.32 -2.06 2.80
N TRP A 31 -1.20 -2.05 2.09
CA TRP A 31 0.03 -1.38 2.51
C TRP A 31 0.66 -0.58 1.37
N ILE A 32 1.19 0.59 1.71
CA ILE A 32 2.12 1.34 0.86
C ILE A 32 3.51 1.13 1.46
N LEU A 33 4.42 0.53 0.70
CA LEU A 33 5.79 0.26 1.11
C LEU A 33 6.75 1.16 0.32
N ALA A 34 7.80 1.59 0.98
CA ALA A 34 8.84 2.41 0.39
C ALA A 34 10.24 1.95 0.83
N ARG A 35 11.24 2.16 -0.02
CA ARG A 35 12.67 1.95 0.33
C ARG A 35 13.21 3.04 1.27
N THR A 36 12.50 4.15 1.39
CA THR A 36 12.82 5.29 2.27
C THR A 36 11.72 5.46 3.32
N PRO A 37 12.02 6.05 4.49
CA PRO A 37 11.03 6.27 5.55
C PRO A 37 9.85 7.15 5.10
N THR A 38 10.10 8.13 4.23
CA THR A 38 9.06 9.02 3.70
C THR A 38 8.93 8.87 2.18
N ILE A 39 7.77 9.25 1.65
CA ILE A 39 7.48 9.27 0.21
C ILE A 39 7.03 10.67 -0.23
N PRO A 40 7.28 11.07 -1.49
CA PRO A 40 6.76 12.33 -2.01
C PRO A 40 5.22 12.35 -2.05
N ASP A 41 4.60 13.50 -1.83
CA ASP A 41 3.13 13.65 -1.82
C ASP A 41 2.48 13.22 -3.14
N LYS A 42 3.16 13.43 -4.26
CA LYS A 42 2.68 12.98 -5.59
C LYS A 42 2.56 11.45 -5.66
N VAL A 43 3.53 10.73 -5.12
CA VAL A 43 3.53 9.26 -5.07
C VAL A 43 2.41 8.80 -4.15
N LYS A 44 2.31 9.39 -2.97
CA LYS A 44 1.24 9.13 -2.00
C LYS A 44 -0.15 9.27 -2.64
N ALA A 45 -0.42 10.40 -3.30
CA ALA A 45 -1.70 10.67 -3.94
C ALA A 45 -2.02 9.68 -5.09
N ASP A 46 -1.02 9.31 -5.89
CA ASP A 46 -1.19 8.34 -6.99
C ASP A 46 -1.51 6.92 -6.47
N TYR A 47 -0.82 6.48 -5.42
CA TYR A 47 -1.02 5.15 -4.84
C TYR A 47 -2.37 5.06 -4.12
N VAL A 48 -2.77 6.10 -3.38
CA VAL A 48 -4.10 6.20 -2.77
C VAL A 48 -5.20 6.19 -3.83
N ARG A 49 -5.03 6.95 -4.92
CA ARG A 49 -5.99 6.96 -6.05
C ARG A 49 -6.10 5.59 -6.71
N THR A 50 -4.98 4.89 -6.87
CA THR A 50 -4.97 3.52 -7.41
C THR A 50 -5.76 2.58 -6.50
N ALA A 51 -5.50 2.62 -5.19
CA ALA A 51 -6.23 1.82 -4.21
C ALA A 51 -7.75 2.10 -4.22
N GLN A 52 -8.16 3.37 -4.28
CA GLN A 52 -9.58 3.75 -4.41
C GLN A 52 -10.23 3.14 -5.65
N LYS A 53 -9.56 3.20 -6.82
CA LYS A 53 -10.07 2.62 -8.07
C LYS A 53 -10.23 1.10 -8.00
N LEU A 54 -9.42 0.43 -7.18
CA LEU A 54 -9.48 -1.02 -6.95
C LEU A 54 -10.50 -1.42 -5.86
N GLY A 55 -11.19 -0.44 -5.26
CA GLY A 55 -12.29 -0.65 -4.32
C GLY A 55 -11.86 -0.76 -2.85
N PHE A 56 -10.64 -0.36 -2.50
CA PHE A 56 -10.19 -0.31 -1.10
C PHE A 56 -10.75 0.94 -0.39
N ASN A 57 -11.14 0.80 0.89
CA ASN A 57 -11.54 1.94 1.71
C ASN A 57 -10.31 2.70 2.21
N VAL A 58 -9.80 3.65 1.41
CA VAL A 58 -8.57 4.38 1.75
C VAL A 58 -8.70 5.33 2.95
N ASN A 59 -9.91 5.57 3.45
CA ASN A 59 -10.13 6.37 4.65
C ASN A 59 -9.66 5.63 5.92
N GLU A 60 -9.49 4.30 5.84
CA GLU A 60 -8.93 3.46 6.91
C GLU A 60 -7.39 3.41 6.89
N LEU A 61 -6.73 4.07 5.92
CA LEU A 61 -5.28 4.11 5.87
C LEU A 61 -4.71 4.86 7.07
N LEU A 62 -3.90 4.15 7.86
CA LEU A 62 -3.12 4.73 8.94
C LEU A 62 -1.74 5.17 8.42
N TRP A 63 -1.40 6.44 8.63
CA TRP A 63 -0.06 6.96 8.34
C TRP A 63 0.86 6.69 9.52
N VAL A 64 1.68 5.64 9.38
CA VAL A 64 2.62 5.21 10.41
C VAL A 64 3.70 6.26 10.59
N LYS A 65 3.97 6.65 11.85
CA LYS A 65 5.13 7.49 12.21
C LYS A 65 6.40 6.69 11.93
N GLN A 66 7.32 7.31 11.19
CA GLN A 66 8.57 6.72 10.71
C GLN A 66 9.73 7.14 11.59
#